data_AF-A0A948MHA9-F1
#
_entry.id   AF-A0A948MHA9-F1
#
_cell.length_a   1.000
_cell.length_b   1.000
_cell.length_c   1.000
_cell.angle_alpha   90.00
_cell.angle_beta   90.00
_cell.angle_gamma   90.00
#
_symmetry.space_group_name_H-M   'P 1'
#
loop_
_entity.id
_entity.type
_entity.pdbx_description
1 polymer ?
#
loop_
_entity_poly.entity_id
_entity_poly.type
_entity_poly.pdbx_seq_one_letter_code
_entity_poly.pdbx_strand_id
1 'polypeptide(L)'
;MIYAQPGTPSAVISFKPRYGNYIGGEFVPPVKGEYFVNTSPVNGELIAEFPRSGAEDVEKALDAAHAAADAWGKTSVQDRALILLKIADRIEANLEKLAVAETWDNGKAVRETLNADVPLAADHFRYFAGCIRAQEGTAAEID
;
A
#
# COMPACT_ATOMS: atom_id res chain seq x y z
N MET A 1 20.99 7.03 13.22
CA MET A 1 20.58 5.62 13.22
C MET A 1 20.91 5.06 11.85
N ILE A 2 21.62 3.94 11.78
CA ILE A 2 21.99 3.27 10.52
C ILE A 2 21.31 1.91 10.53
N TYR A 3 20.55 1.61 9.49
CA TYR A 3 19.89 0.32 9.35
C TYR A 3 20.74 -0.65 8.55
N ALA A 4 20.72 -1.92 8.95
CA ALA A 4 21.39 -2.97 8.21
C ALA A 4 20.74 -3.18 6.83
N GLN A 5 21.53 -3.65 5.88
CA GLN A 5 21.06 -3.95 4.54
C GLN A 5 19.97 -5.03 4.56
N PRO A 6 18.87 -4.90 3.78
CA PRO A 6 17.79 -5.86 3.71
C PRO A 6 18.30 -7.28 3.43
N GLY A 7 17.75 -8.27 4.14
CA GLY A 7 18.14 -9.68 4.00
C GLY A 7 19.41 -10.09 4.78
N THR A 8 20.10 -9.18 5.44
CA THR A 8 21.20 -9.52 6.38
C THR A 8 20.67 -9.89 7.77
N PRO A 9 21.46 -10.57 8.64
CA PRO A 9 20.98 -11.06 9.94
C PRO A 9 20.39 -10.01 10.89
N SER A 10 20.82 -8.75 10.77
CA SER A 10 20.33 -7.64 11.60
C SER A 10 19.32 -6.73 10.88
N ALA A 11 18.85 -7.14 9.70
CA ALA A 11 17.89 -6.36 8.92
C ALA A 11 16.48 -6.48 9.49
N VAL A 12 15.78 -5.35 9.59
CA VAL A 12 14.36 -5.30 9.99
C VAL A 12 13.41 -5.65 8.84
N ILE A 13 13.95 -5.77 7.61
CA ILE A 13 13.21 -6.13 6.41
C ILE A 13 14.05 -7.06 5.53
N SER A 14 13.37 -7.94 4.80
CA SER A 14 13.93 -8.73 3.71
C SER A 14 12.92 -8.72 2.55
N PHE A 15 13.40 -8.43 1.34
CA PHE A 15 12.59 -8.45 0.15
C PHE A 15 12.48 -9.86 -0.43
N LYS A 16 11.31 -10.21 -0.97
CA LYS A 16 11.18 -11.41 -1.79
C LYS A 16 11.93 -11.18 -3.11
N PRO A 17 12.47 -12.23 -3.76
CA PRO A 17 13.13 -12.06 -5.05
C PRO A 17 12.18 -11.53 -6.14
N ARG A 18 10.88 -11.81 -6.01
CA ARG A 18 9.84 -11.42 -6.96
C ARG A 18 8.49 -11.20 -6.25
N TYR A 19 7.74 -10.21 -6.72
CA TYR A 19 6.38 -9.89 -6.26
C TYR A 19 5.35 -10.08 -7.37
N GLY A 20 4.07 -10.16 -7.02
CA GLY A 20 2.95 -10.22 -7.96
C GLY A 20 2.09 -8.95 -7.90
N ASN A 21 1.19 -8.80 -8.87
CA ASN A 21 0.09 -7.85 -8.79
C ASN A 21 -0.83 -8.27 -7.65
N TYR A 22 -1.36 -7.33 -6.86
CA TYR A 22 -2.38 -7.65 -5.85
C TYR A 22 -3.77 -7.37 -6.43
N ILE A 23 -4.43 -8.40 -6.96
CA ILE A 23 -5.71 -8.30 -7.66
C ILE A 23 -6.70 -9.29 -7.03
N GLY A 24 -7.91 -8.83 -6.72
CA GLY A 24 -8.96 -9.69 -6.16
C GLY A 24 -8.63 -10.30 -4.79
N GLY A 25 -7.69 -9.73 -4.04
CA GLY A 25 -7.26 -10.24 -2.74
C GLY A 25 -6.08 -11.22 -2.79
N GLU A 26 -5.49 -11.45 -3.96
CA GLU A 26 -4.37 -12.38 -4.14
C GLU A 26 -3.18 -11.75 -4.88
N PHE A 27 -1.98 -12.27 -4.61
CA PHE A 27 -0.80 -11.95 -5.40
C PHE A 27 -0.73 -12.83 -6.64
N VAL A 28 -0.84 -12.24 -7.83
CA VAL A 28 -0.84 -12.95 -9.12
C VAL A 28 0.30 -12.49 -10.03
N PRO A 29 0.89 -13.38 -10.85
CA PRO A 29 1.87 -12.98 -11.86
C PRO A 29 1.21 -12.13 -12.97
N PRO A 30 1.97 -11.28 -13.68
CA PRO A 30 1.47 -10.55 -14.84
C PRO A 30 1.12 -11.52 -15.97
N VAL A 31 0.10 -11.22 -16.77
CA VAL A 31 -0.45 -12.11 -17.81
C VAL A 31 0.61 -12.55 -18.82
N LYS A 32 1.48 -11.63 -19.23
CA LYS A 32 2.56 -11.90 -20.19
C LYS A 32 3.82 -12.49 -19.54
N GLY A 33 3.82 -12.66 -18.22
CA GLY A 33 4.99 -13.12 -17.47
C GLY A 33 6.16 -12.14 -17.46
N GLU A 34 5.93 -10.89 -17.86
CA GLU A 34 6.96 -9.86 -17.94
C GLU A 34 7.20 -9.19 -16.58
N TYR A 35 8.47 -9.06 -16.21
CA TYR A 35 8.89 -8.41 -14.97
C TYR A 35 9.93 -7.33 -15.27
N PHE A 36 10.05 -6.37 -14.36
CA PHE A 36 11.18 -5.46 -14.34
C PHE A 36 11.91 -5.54 -13.00
N VAL A 37 13.21 -5.30 -13.08
CA VAL A 37 14.10 -5.25 -11.93
C VAL A 37 14.05 -3.86 -11.32
N ASN A 38 13.91 -3.80 -10.01
CA ASN A 38 14.11 -2.58 -9.23
C ASN A 38 15.40 -2.71 -8.41
N THR A 39 16.21 -1.66 -8.41
CA THR A 39 17.50 -1.58 -7.71
C THR A 39 17.48 -0.45 -6.71
N SER A 40 18.10 -0.64 -5.55
CA SER A 40 18.18 0.40 -4.54
C SER A 40 19.11 1.54 -4.97
N PRO A 41 18.71 2.81 -4.85
CA PRO A 41 19.62 3.94 -5.06
C PRO A 41 20.69 4.07 -3.96
N VAL A 42 20.55 3.35 -2.83
CA VAL A 42 21.48 3.42 -1.70
C VAL A 42 22.82 2.73 -2.01
N ASN A 43 22.78 1.60 -2.71
CA ASN A 43 23.97 0.78 -3.03
C ASN A 43 23.98 0.20 -4.45
N GLY A 44 22.94 0.44 -5.25
CA GLY A 44 22.79 -0.10 -6.61
C GLY A 44 22.40 -1.57 -6.67
N GLU A 45 22.17 -2.23 -5.53
CA GLU A 45 21.85 -3.67 -5.50
C GLU A 45 20.36 -3.94 -5.76
N LEU A 46 20.05 -5.18 -6.16
CA LEU A 46 18.69 -5.62 -6.45
C LEU A 46 17.80 -5.54 -5.21
N ILE A 47 16.62 -4.94 -5.36
CA ILE A 47 15.53 -5.03 -4.38
C ILE A 47 14.71 -6.30 -4.67
N ALA A 48 14.07 -6.33 -5.84
CA ALA A 48 13.24 -7.42 -6.31
C ALA A 48 12.85 -7.22 -7.78
N GLU A 49 12.19 -8.23 -8.34
CA GLU A 49 11.44 -8.11 -9.58
C GLU A 49 9.96 -7.81 -9.32
N PHE A 50 9.42 -6.86 -10.08
CA PHE A 50 8.03 -6.42 -10.00
C PHE A 50 7.33 -6.62 -11.34
N PRO A 51 6.01 -6.90 -11.35
CA PRO A 51 5.26 -7.10 -12.59
C PRO A 51 5.38 -5.90 -13.53
N ARG A 52 5.75 -6.16 -14.80
CA ARG A 52 5.62 -5.19 -15.88
C ARG A 52 4.22 -5.37 -16.49
N SER A 53 3.22 -4.97 -15.72
CA SER A 53 1.81 -5.19 -16.05
C SER A 53 1.39 -4.49 -17.35
N GLY A 54 0.69 -5.25 -18.19
CA GLY A 54 0.13 -4.76 -19.46
C GLY A 54 -1.37 -4.45 -19.37
N ALA A 55 -1.98 -4.14 -20.50
CA ALA A 55 -3.42 -3.89 -20.58
C ALA A 55 -4.24 -5.08 -20.05
N GLU A 56 -3.80 -6.32 -20.29
CA GLU A 56 -4.51 -7.52 -19.86
C GLU A 56 -4.54 -7.69 -18.32
N ASP A 57 -3.51 -7.20 -17.62
CA ASP A 57 -3.48 -7.17 -16.17
C ASP A 57 -4.39 -6.09 -15.59
N VAL A 58 -4.48 -4.94 -16.29
CA VAL A 58 -5.38 -3.84 -15.93
C VAL A 58 -6.84 -4.28 -16.07
N GLU A 59 -7.21 -4.95 -17.17
CA GLU A 59 -8.57 -5.48 -17.34
C GLU A 59 -8.93 -6.46 -16.21
N LYS A 60 -8.02 -7.36 -15.81
CA LYS A 60 -8.24 -8.25 -14.65
C LYS A 60 -8.45 -7.48 -13.34
N ALA A 61 -7.71 -6.39 -13.13
CA ALA A 61 -7.90 -5.54 -11.96
C ALA A 61 -9.25 -4.82 -11.98
N LEU A 62 -9.70 -4.35 -13.15
CA LEU A 62 -11.02 -3.73 -13.34
C LEU A 62 -12.15 -4.73 -13.13
N ASP A 63 -12.04 -5.93 -13.68
CA ASP A 63 -13.02 -7.01 -13.49
C ASP A 63 -13.18 -7.33 -11.99
N ALA A 64 -12.07 -7.48 -11.27
CA ALA A 64 -12.09 -7.72 -9.83
C ALA A 64 -12.71 -6.55 -9.04
N ALA A 65 -12.41 -5.30 -9.43
CA ALA A 65 -12.97 -4.11 -8.81
C ALA A 65 -14.49 -4.01 -9.05
N HIS A 66 -14.95 -4.24 -10.28
CA HIS A 66 -16.38 -4.24 -10.63
C HIS A 66 -17.14 -5.36 -9.92
N ALA A 67 -16.56 -6.56 -9.82
CA ALA A 67 -17.14 -7.67 -9.08
C ALA A 67 -17.31 -7.35 -7.58
N ALA A 68 -16.38 -6.59 -6.99
CA ALA A 68 -16.45 -6.19 -5.58
C ALA A 68 -17.37 -4.98 -5.34
N ALA A 69 -17.63 -4.14 -6.35
CA ALA A 69 -18.21 -2.82 -6.19
C ALA A 69 -19.60 -2.83 -5.53
N ASP A 70 -20.51 -3.71 -5.95
CA ASP A 70 -21.89 -3.75 -5.42
C ASP A 70 -21.90 -4.17 -3.94
N ALA A 71 -21.22 -5.26 -3.60
CA ALA A 71 -21.13 -5.73 -2.22
C ALA A 71 -20.40 -4.73 -1.32
N TRP A 72 -19.27 -4.18 -1.78
CA TRP A 72 -18.51 -3.19 -1.03
C TRP A 72 -19.28 -1.88 -0.84
N GLY A 73 -19.99 -1.42 -1.88
CA GLY A 73 -20.83 -0.21 -1.82
C GLY A 73 -21.95 -0.30 -0.79
N LYS A 74 -22.48 -1.51 -0.56
CA LYS A 74 -23.48 -1.80 0.48
C LYS A 74 -22.90 -1.94 1.90
N THR A 75 -21.58 -2.00 2.04
CA THR A 75 -20.91 -1.99 3.36
C THR A 75 -21.31 -0.74 4.14
N SER A 76 -21.59 -0.88 5.44
CA SER A 76 -21.97 0.27 6.25
C SER A 76 -20.85 1.31 6.34
N VAL A 77 -21.21 2.58 6.57
CA VAL A 77 -20.25 3.66 6.85
C VAL A 77 -19.35 3.31 8.04
N GLN A 78 -19.93 2.67 9.06
CA GLN A 78 -19.28 2.21 10.27
C GLN A 78 -18.18 1.19 9.95
N ASP A 79 -18.51 0.17 9.16
CA ASP A 79 -17.58 -0.90 8.81
C ASP A 79 -16.46 -0.40 7.89
N ARG A 80 -16.76 0.48 6.93
CA ARG A 80 -15.73 1.11 6.09
C ARG A 80 -14.76 1.94 6.92
N ALA A 81 -15.27 2.76 7.85
CA ALA A 81 -14.42 3.52 8.77
C ALA A 81 -13.56 2.60 9.64
N LEU A 82 -14.12 1.50 10.16
CA LEU A 82 -13.37 0.52 10.95
C LEU A 82 -12.25 -0.15 10.13
N ILE A 83 -12.49 -0.43 8.84
CA ILE A 83 -11.45 -0.98 7.95
C ILE A 83 -10.31 0.03 7.75
N LEU A 84 -10.61 1.30 7.52
CA LEU A 84 -9.60 2.36 7.40
C LEU A 84 -8.77 2.49 8.69
N LEU A 85 -9.41 2.45 9.86
CA LEU A 85 -8.72 2.45 11.16
C LEU A 85 -7.81 1.23 11.33
N LYS A 86 -8.30 0.04 10.95
CA LYS A 86 -7.47 -1.19 10.97
C LYS A 86 -6.27 -1.09 10.04
N ILE A 87 -6.39 -0.41 8.89
CA ILE A 87 -5.24 -0.16 8.00
C ILE A 87 -4.22 0.74 8.70
N ALA A 88 -4.65 1.84 9.32
CA ALA A 88 -3.77 2.72 10.09
C ALA A 88 -3.04 1.95 11.21
N ASP A 89 -3.77 1.15 11.99
CA ASP A 89 -3.19 0.33 13.07
C ASP A 89 -2.12 -0.65 12.52
N ARG A 90 -2.34 -1.23 11.34
CA ARG A 90 -1.37 -2.13 10.69
C ARG A 90 -0.13 -1.39 10.18
N ILE A 91 -0.29 -0.15 9.67
CA ILE A 91 0.84 0.69 9.27
C ILE A 91 1.68 1.02 10.50
N GLU A 92 1.08 1.50 11.58
CA GLU A 92 1.78 1.84 12.83
C GLU A 92 2.48 0.62 13.45
N ALA A 93 1.80 -0.54 13.49
CA ALA A 93 2.38 -1.78 13.98
C ALA A 93 3.59 -2.28 13.16
N ASN A 94 3.75 -1.81 11.92
CA ASN A 94 4.87 -2.16 11.04
C ASN A 94 5.72 -0.94 10.66
N LEU A 95 5.62 0.16 11.42
CA LEU A 95 6.16 1.47 11.04
C LEU A 95 7.64 1.40 10.66
N GLU A 96 8.48 0.84 11.54
CA GLU A 96 9.91 0.76 11.31
C GLU A 96 10.23 -0.06 10.05
N LYS A 97 9.56 -1.20 9.87
CA LYS A 97 9.74 -2.07 8.71
C LYS A 97 9.35 -1.36 7.41
N LEU A 98 8.23 -0.66 7.40
CA LEU A 98 7.75 0.10 6.23
C LEU A 98 8.67 1.28 5.92
N ALA A 99 9.10 2.03 6.93
CA ALA A 99 9.99 3.18 6.77
C ALA A 99 11.35 2.79 6.21
N VAL A 100 11.92 1.68 6.69
CA VAL A 100 13.18 1.15 6.19
C VAL A 100 13.02 0.62 4.76
N ALA A 101 11.92 -0.07 4.45
CA ALA A 101 11.64 -0.51 3.08
C ALA A 101 11.58 0.69 2.10
N GLU A 102 10.84 1.75 2.46
CA GLU A 102 10.72 2.98 1.67
C GLU A 102 12.08 3.67 1.48
N THR A 103 12.92 3.71 2.52
CA THR A 103 14.29 4.25 2.40
C THR A 103 15.15 3.45 1.45
N TRP A 104 15.09 2.11 1.49
CA TRP A 104 15.88 1.28 0.58
C TRP A 104 15.38 1.35 -0.86
N ASP A 105 14.08 1.58 -1.08
CA ASP A 105 13.50 1.73 -2.41
C ASP A 105 13.74 3.11 -3.02
N ASN A 106 13.50 4.16 -2.24
CA ASN A 106 13.46 5.55 -2.72
C ASN A 106 14.78 6.31 -2.46
N GLY A 107 15.59 5.86 -1.50
CA GLY A 107 16.86 6.50 -1.12
C GLY A 107 16.72 7.66 -0.13
N LYS A 108 15.51 7.93 0.37
CA LYS A 108 15.26 8.96 1.39
C LYS A 108 15.99 8.66 2.68
N ALA A 109 16.45 9.71 3.37
CA ALA A 109 17.01 9.55 4.71
C ALA A 109 15.96 8.94 5.65
N VAL A 110 16.28 7.82 6.32
CA VAL A 110 15.33 7.05 7.14
C VAL A 110 14.64 7.85 8.23
N ARG A 111 15.23 8.96 8.68
CA ARG A 111 14.60 9.89 9.62
C ARG A 111 13.31 10.49 9.06
N GLU A 112 13.24 10.75 7.76
CA GLU A 112 12.04 11.27 7.09
C GLU A 112 10.96 10.20 7.03
N THR A 113 11.30 8.99 6.58
CA THR A 113 10.30 7.91 6.46
C THR A 113 9.78 7.44 7.82
N LEU A 114 10.63 7.40 8.85
CA LEU A 114 10.25 7.01 10.22
C LEU A 114 9.36 8.05 10.90
N ASN A 115 9.67 9.35 10.74
CA ASN A 115 9.04 10.39 11.56
C ASN A 115 7.99 11.21 10.80
N ALA A 116 7.92 11.10 9.47
CA ALA A 116 6.97 11.83 8.64
C ALA A 116 6.19 10.88 7.72
N ASP A 117 6.81 10.26 6.71
CA ASP A 117 6.05 9.61 5.63
C ASP A 117 5.11 8.50 6.13
N VAL A 118 5.65 7.53 6.89
CA VAL A 118 4.86 6.39 7.38
C VAL A 118 3.84 6.81 8.46
N PRO A 119 4.20 7.66 9.45
CA PRO A 119 3.21 8.24 10.35
C PRO A 119 2.09 9.02 9.65
N LEU A 120 2.41 9.85 8.65
CA LEU A 120 1.42 10.62 7.90
C LEU A 120 0.52 9.73 7.06
N ALA A 121 1.05 8.63 6.49
CA ALA A 121 0.21 7.64 5.83
C ALA A 121 -0.83 7.03 6.79
N ALA A 122 -0.43 6.65 8.01
CA ALA A 122 -1.37 6.17 9.02
C ALA A 122 -2.39 7.25 9.41
N ASP A 123 -1.94 8.49 9.62
CA ASP A 123 -2.80 9.62 9.96
C ASP A 123 -3.83 9.92 8.87
N HIS A 124 -3.46 9.86 7.59
CA HIS A 124 -4.40 10.02 6.48
C HIS A 124 -5.52 8.97 6.50
N PHE A 125 -5.20 7.70 6.80
CA PHE A 125 -6.22 6.67 6.95
C PHE A 125 -7.15 6.97 8.13
N ARG A 126 -6.62 7.48 9.26
CA ARG A 126 -7.44 7.89 10.41
C ARG A 126 -8.32 9.10 10.08
N TYR A 127 -7.76 10.09 9.39
CA TYR A 127 -8.48 11.27 8.94
C TYR A 127 -9.68 10.91 8.06
N PHE A 128 -9.47 10.11 7.00
CA PHE A 128 -10.55 9.71 6.11
C PHE A 128 -11.56 8.75 6.76
N ALA A 129 -11.14 7.96 7.76
CA ALA A 129 -12.07 7.22 8.60
C ALA A 129 -13.00 8.17 9.39
N GLY A 130 -12.50 9.33 9.84
CA GLY A 130 -13.31 10.38 10.44
C GLY A 130 -14.22 11.07 9.42
N CYS A 131 -13.71 11.45 8.26
CA CYS A 131 -14.49 12.11 7.20
C CYS A 131 -15.72 11.30 6.79
N ILE A 132 -15.57 10.00 6.54
CA ILE A 132 -16.72 9.17 6.12
C ILE A 132 -17.77 9.02 7.21
N ARG A 133 -17.40 9.13 8.49
CA ARG A 133 -18.33 9.10 9.63
C ARG A 133 -19.12 10.40 9.77
N ALA A 134 -18.57 11.51 9.29
CA ALA A 134 -19.17 12.85 9.33
C ALA A 134 -19.82 13.25 8.00
N GLN A 135 -19.80 12.36 7.00
CA GLN A 135 -20.43 12.64 5.70
C GLN A 135 -21.95 12.71 5.87
N GLU A 136 -22.50 13.89 5.65
CA GLU A 136 -23.94 14.14 5.61
C GLU A 136 -24.39 14.51 4.20
N GLY A 137 -25.64 14.18 3.88
CA GLY A 137 -26.30 14.68 2.68
C GLY A 137 -27.08 15.95 3.01
N THR A 138 -27.03 16.95 2.14
CA THR A 138 -27.94 18.08 2.18
C THR A 138 -28.96 17.93 1.05
N ALA A 139 -30.24 18.16 1.36
CA ALA A 139 -31.30 18.30 0.38
C ALA A 139 -31.82 19.74 0.48
N ALA A 140 -31.87 20.45 -0.64
CA ALA A 140 -32.56 21.73 -0.74
C ALA A 140 -33.84 21.51 -1.55
N GLU A 141 -34.98 21.92 -0.99
CA GLU A 141 -36.23 22.02 -1.76
C GLU A 141 -36.02 23.07 -2.85
N ILE A 142 -36.28 22.69 -4.09
CA ILE A 142 -36.31 23.63 -5.23
C ILE A 142 -37.80 23.93 -5.45
N ASP A 143 -38.25 25.12 -5.04
CA ASP A 143 -39.57 25.68 -5.37
C ASP A 143 -39.70 25.98 -6.88
#